data_AF-A0A8S2VJH0-F1
#
_entry.id   AF-A0A8S2VJH0-F1
#
_cell.length_a   1.000
_cell.length_b   1.000
_cell.length_c   1.000
_cell.angle_alpha   90.00
_cell.angle_beta   90.00
_cell.angle_gamma   90.00
#
_symmetry.space_group_name_H-M   'P 1'
#
loop_
_entity.id
_entity.type
_entity.pdbx_description
1 polymer ?
#
loop_
_entity_poly.entity_id
_entity_poly.type
_entity_poly.pdbx_seq_one_letter_code
_entity_poly.pdbx_strand_id
1 'polypeptide(L)'
;MFRKDFKAKGHTQVKSSDRKKLRQQIQQLYPALNDDILSLIIPTGKGEDFTSCKISLSTGDDILVYSSNKTPWFFVVEDIK
;
A
#
# COMPACT_ATOMS: atom_id res chain seq x y z
N MET A 1 -4.73 5.10 -14.79
CA MET A 1 -5.52 4.99 -13.55
C MET A 1 -5.89 6.38 -12.99
N PHE A 2 -4.93 7.22 -12.60
CA PHE A 2 -5.16 8.51 -11.92
C PHE A 2 -5.31 9.75 -12.85
N ARG A 3 -6.13 9.68 -13.91
CA ARG A 3 -6.23 10.78 -14.90
C ARG A 3 -7.17 11.92 -14.51
N LYS A 4 -8.10 11.65 -13.59
CA LYS A 4 -9.06 12.64 -13.05
C LYS A 4 -8.88 12.73 -11.55
N ASP A 5 -9.33 13.84 -10.98
CA ASP A 5 -9.34 14.04 -9.54
C ASP A 5 -10.12 12.92 -8.84
N PHE A 6 -9.64 12.55 -7.67
CA PHE A 6 -10.24 11.54 -6.81
C PHE A 6 -10.19 12.00 -5.36
N LYS A 7 -11.08 11.44 -4.54
CA LYS A 7 -11.09 11.70 -3.11
C LYS A 7 -10.59 10.48 -2.35
N ALA A 8 -9.65 10.71 -1.45
CA ALA A 8 -9.20 9.72 -0.49
C ALA A 8 -10.30 9.47 0.55
N LYS A 9 -10.64 8.21 0.79
CA LYS A 9 -11.35 7.79 2.00
C LYS A 9 -10.29 7.60 3.10
N GLY A 10 -10.62 7.89 4.35
CA GLY A 10 -9.65 8.01 5.45
C GLY A 10 -8.56 6.92 5.54
N HIS A 11 -7.44 7.27 6.16
CA HIS A 11 -6.31 6.36 6.33
C HIS A 11 -6.57 5.33 7.43
N THR A 12 -6.23 4.08 7.16
CA THR A 12 -6.32 2.97 8.13
C THR A 12 -4.93 2.42 8.40
N GLN A 13 -4.58 2.22 9.67
CA GLN A 13 -3.31 1.58 10.04
C GLN A 13 -3.32 0.10 9.62
N VAL A 14 -2.25 -0.33 8.94
CA VAL A 14 -2.13 -1.73 8.48
C VAL A 14 -1.55 -2.61 9.60
N LYS A 15 -2.19 -3.76 9.85
CA LYS A 15 -1.79 -4.69 10.90
C LYS A 15 -0.44 -5.36 10.58
N SER A 16 0.31 -5.72 11.61
CA SER A 16 1.62 -6.38 11.47
C SER A 16 1.58 -7.68 10.65
N SER A 17 0.49 -8.46 10.73
CA SER A 17 0.31 -9.66 9.90
C SER A 17 0.22 -9.33 8.42
N ASP A 18 -0.50 -8.26 8.08
CA ASP A 18 -0.77 -7.87 6.69
C ASP A 18 0.46 -7.22 6.08
N ARG A 19 1.22 -6.45 6.88
CA ARG A 19 2.56 -5.95 6.52
C ARG A 19 3.50 -7.09 6.11
N LYS A 20 3.55 -8.17 6.90
CA LYS A 20 4.39 -9.34 6.58
C LYS A 20 3.96 -10.04 5.29
N LYS A 21 2.65 -10.21 5.08
CA LYS A 21 2.11 -10.79 3.83
C LYS A 21 2.46 -9.93 2.61
N LEU A 22 2.28 -8.61 2.70
CA LEU A 22 2.60 -7.67 1.62
C LEU A 22 4.10 -7.72 1.27
N ARG A 23 4.99 -7.76 2.27
CA ARG A 23 6.44 -7.91 2.01
C ARG A 23 6.76 -9.19 1.26
N GLN A 24 6.18 -10.32 1.66
CA GLN A 24 6.38 -11.59 0.97
C GLN A 24 5.88 -11.53 -0.48
N GLN A 25 4.70 -10.95 -0.71
CA GLN A 25 4.14 -10.80 -2.06
C GLN A 25 5.01 -9.89 -2.94
N ILE A 26 5.46 -8.75 -2.41
CA ILE A 26 6.34 -7.84 -3.16
C ILE A 26 7.69 -8.49 -3.45
N GLN A 27 8.29 -9.20 -2.50
CA GLN A 27 9.56 -9.91 -2.72
C GLN A 27 9.44 -10.98 -3.81
N GLN A 28 8.30 -11.68 -3.87
CA GLN A 28 8.02 -12.67 -4.92
C GLN A 28 7.85 -12.03 -6.30
N LEU A 29 7.14 -10.90 -6.37
CA LEU A 29 6.90 -10.17 -7.63
C LEU A 29 8.13 -9.39 -8.11
N TYR A 30 8.97 -8.93 -7.19
CA TYR A 30 10.15 -8.12 -7.45
C TYR A 30 11.38 -8.70 -6.73
N PRO A 31 11.95 -9.82 -7.22
CA PRO A 31 13.07 -10.50 -6.57
C PRO A 31 14.34 -9.65 -6.39
N ALA A 32 14.48 -8.57 -7.17
CA ALA A 32 15.61 -7.65 -7.08
C ALA A 32 15.52 -6.66 -5.90
N LEU A 33 14.34 -6.52 -5.28
CA LEU A 33 14.21 -5.71 -4.06
C LEU A 33 14.85 -6.48 -2.91
N ASN A 34 15.73 -5.81 -2.17
CA ASN A 34 16.33 -6.36 -0.97
C ASN A 34 15.55 -5.95 0.28
N ASP A 35 15.91 -6.54 1.43
CA ASP A 35 15.21 -6.30 2.69
C ASP A 35 15.30 -4.85 3.19
N ASP A 36 16.37 -4.12 2.86
CA ASP A 36 16.53 -2.71 3.23
C ASP A 36 15.50 -1.84 2.51
N ILE A 37 15.37 -2.03 1.19
CA ILE A 37 14.37 -1.32 0.39
C ILE A 37 12.95 -1.71 0.84
N LEU A 38 12.70 -2.99 1.11
CA LEU A 38 11.41 -3.42 1.63
C LEU A 38 11.09 -2.82 3.00
N SER A 39 12.09 -2.56 3.84
CA SER A 39 11.90 -1.91 5.15
C SER A 39 11.62 -0.43 5.05
N LEU A 40 12.14 0.23 4.02
CA LEU A 40 11.78 1.60 3.69
C LEU A 40 10.32 1.72 3.22
N ILE A 41 9.89 0.79 2.35
CA ILE A 41 8.57 0.81 1.71
C ILE A 41 7.49 0.28 2.66
N ILE A 42 7.75 -0.85 3.32
CA ILE A 42 6.85 -1.54 4.25
C ILE A 42 7.56 -1.74 5.60
N PRO A 43 7.54 -0.69 6.46
CA PRO A 43 8.14 -0.76 7.78
C PRO A 43 7.43 -1.78 8.67
N THR A 44 8.20 -2.67 9.31
CA THR A 44 7.68 -3.70 10.24
C THR A 44 8.00 -3.41 11.70
N GLY A 45 8.73 -2.34 11.98
CA GLY A 45 9.09 -1.89 13.31
C GLY A 45 7.88 -1.50 14.14
N LYS A 46 8.07 -1.52 15.47
CA LYS A 46 7.06 -1.13 16.44
C LYS A 46 6.90 0.39 16.41
N GLY A 47 5.66 0.86 16.25
CA GLY A 47 5.35 2.29 16.23
C GLY A 47 5.60 2.98 14.88
N GLU A 48 6.07 2.26 13.88
CA GLU A 48 6.25 2.82 12.54
C GLU A 48 4.90 3.01 11.82
N ASP A 49 4.76 4.15 11.15
CA ASP A 49 3.57 4.51 10.38
C ASP A 49 3.53 3.73 9.07
N PHE A 50 2.48 2.93 8.89
CA PHE A 50 2.18 2.28 7.62
C PHE A 50 0.67 2.17 7.48
N THR A 51 0.13 2.96 6.56
CA THR A 51 -1.31 3.12 6.39
C THR A 51 -1.75 2.72 4.99
N SER A 52 -3.00 2.30 4.89
CA SER A 52 -3.71 2.11 3.64
C SER A 52 -4.85 3.13 3.53
N CYS A 53 -5.03 3.70 2.35
CA CYS A 53 -6.12 4.61 2.03
C CYS A 53 -6.92 4.05 0.85
N LYS A 54 -8.24 3.90 1.02
CA LYS A 54 -9.11 3.49 -0.09
C LYS A 54 -9.45 4.70 -0.96
N ILE A 55 -9.22 4.59 -2.25
CA ILE A 55 -9.52 5.63 -3.23
C ILE A 55 -10.49 5.06 -4.25
N SER A 56 -11.59 5.79 -4.47
CA SER A 56 -12.55 5.48 -5.53
C SER A 56 -12.24 6.38 -6.72
N LEU A 57 -11.91 5.76 -7.85
CA LEU A 57 -11.58 6.48 -9.08
C LEU A 57 -12.84 6.81 -9.87
N SER A 58 -12.74 7.84 -10.71
CA SER A 58 -13.82 8.23 -11.63
C SER A 58 -14.24 7.15 -12.64
N THR A 59 -13.43 6.10 -12.80
CA THR A 59 -13.70 4.93 -13.64
C THR A 59 -14.62 3.92 -12.96
N GLY A 60 -14.89 4.07 -11.66
CA GLY A 60 -15.62 3.12 -10.83
C GLY A 60 -14.72 2.16 -10.05
N ASP A 61 -13.41 2.13 -10.36
CA ASP A 61 -12.46 1.24 -9.68
C ASP A 61 -12.15 1.74 -8.27
N ASP A 62 -12.11 0.80 -7.34
CA ASP A 62 -11.63 1.02 -5.98
C ASP A 62 -10.19 0.48 -5.85
N ILE A 63 -9.31 1.29 -5.28
CA ILE A 63 -7.93 0.91 -5.01
C ILE A 63 -7.55 1.15 -3.57
N LEU A 64 -6.53 0.43 -3.11
CA LEU A 64 -5.85 0.68 -1.86
C LEU A 64 -4.47 1.28 -2.12
N VAL A 65 -4.23 2.48 -1.62
CA VAL A 65 -2.91 3.14 -1.65
C VAL A 65 -2.22 2.91 -0.31
N TYR A 66 -1.02 2.34 -0.35
CA TYR A 66 -0.19 2.10 0.82
C TYR A 66 0.87 3.20 0.97
N SER A 67 1.00 3.72 2.19
CA SER A 67 1.88 4.84 2.51
C SER A 67 2.66 4.56 3.79
N SER A 68 3.92 5.01 3.86
CA SER A 68 4.68 5.10 5.11
C SER A 68 5.04 6.55 5.37
N ASN A 69 4.90 7.02 6.61
CA ASN A 69 5.13 8.41 7.00
C ASN A 69 4.40 9.41 6.08
N LYS A 70 3.12 9.14 5.76
CA LYS A 70 2.28 9.91 4.81
C LYS A 70 2.82 9.99 3.37
N THR A 71 3.85 9.24 3.02
CA THR A 71 4.41 9.15 1.68
C THR A 71 3.83 7.93 0.96
N PRO A 72 3.10 8.09 -0.15
CA PRO A 72 2.54 6.97 -0.89
C PRO A 72 3.63 6.22 -1.66
N TRP A 73 3.64 4.90 -1.57
CA TRP A 73 4.64 4.04 -2.22
C TRP A 73 4.08 3.22 -3.36
N PHE A 74 2.95 2.56 -3.13
CA PHE A 74 2.33 1.67 -4.10
C PHE A 74 0.82 1.62 -3.90
N PHE A 75 0.13 1.12 -4.92
CA PHE A 75 -1.31 0.87 -4.86
C PHE A 75 -1.61 -0.54 -5.35
N VAL A 76 -2.73 -1.08 -4.86
CA VAL A 76 -3.28 -2.36 -5.30
C VAL A 76 -4.70 -2.11 -5.77
N VAL A 77 -5.03 -2.66 -6.93
CA VAL A 77 -6.40 -2.69 -7.42
C VAL A 77 -7.09 -3.84 -6.70
N GLU A 78 -8.18 -3.57 -5.97
CA GLU A 78 -9.00 -4.67 -5.46
C GLU A 78 -9.64 -5.35 -6.66
N ASP A 79 -9.39 -6.65 -6.88
CA ASP A 79 -10.16 -7.41 -7.85
C ASP A 79 -11.63 -7.35 -7.42
N ILE A 80 -12.45 -6.68 -8.23
CA ILE A 80 -13.90 -6.74 -8.11
C ILE A 80 -14.28 -8.17 -8.53
N LYS A 81 -14.56 -9.03 -7.55
CA LYS A 81 -15.09 -10.38 -7.78
C LYS A 81 -16.40 -10.33 -8.55
#